data_AF-A0A835UTI9-F1
#
_entry.id   AF-A0A835UTI9-F1
#
_cell.length_a   1.000
_cell.length_b   1.000
_cell.length_c   1.000
_cell.angle_alpha   90.00
_cell.angle_beta   90.00
_cell.angle_gamma   90.00
#
_symmetry.space_group_name_H-M   'P 1'
#
loop_
_entity.id
_entity.type
_entity.pdbx_description
1 polymer ?
#
loop_
_entity_poly.entity_id
_entity_poly.type
_entity_poly.pdbx_seq_one_letter_code
_entity_poly.pdbx_strand_id
1 'polypeptide(L)'
;MQSVLTRKNTITGIQYKDDPTIMAWELMNEPRFIRSSNGDIFQAWIQEMASYVKSIDGNHLLEVGLEGFYGDCSPEKKRLNPGFGVGTDFICNNLVKEIDFATIHIYPDQWLPFSGAPKQNAFLRRWIQAHVQDSEKVIGKPLLVAEFGLRKSRFRFGPEKRDRLYRLVYSWVYDSARSGGAGAGGLFWQLLVPGLDGLRDGYEVIFEESPSTASIVYRQSEMLSGLNKRWDSA
;
A
#
# COMPACT_ATOMS: atom_id res chain seq x y z
N MET A 1 16.24 11.95 -7.43
CA MET A 1 15.52 11.07 -8.37
C MET A 1 16.35 10.73 -9.62
N GLN A 2 16.75 11.70 -10.45
CA GLN A 2 17.51 11.44 -11.69
C GLN A 2 18.71 10.48 -11.54
N SER A 3 19.56 10.67 -10.52
CA SER A 3 20.72 9.81 -10.28
C SER A 3 20.38 8.34 -10.04
N VAL A 4 19.20 8.05 -9.47
CA VAL A 4 18.72 6.68 -9.24
C VAL A 4 18.15 6.12 -10.55
N LEU A 5 17.26 6.86 -11.20
CA LEU A 5 16.62 6.42 -12.45
C LEU A 5 17.65 6.09 -13.54
N THR A 6 18.68 6.91 -13.71
CA THR A 6 19.70 6.72 -14.75
C THR A 6 20.92 5.91 -14.28
N ARG A 7 20.87 5.37 -13.05
CA ARG A 7 21.95 4.53 -12.53
C ARG A 7 22.11 3.30 -13.41
N LYS A 8 23.31 3.10 -13.94
CA LYS A 8 23.71 1.84 -14.56
C LYS A 8 24.03 0.82 -13.46
N ASN A 9 23.27 -0.27 -13.39
CA ASN A 9 23.56 -1.39 -12.52
C ASN A 9 24.95 -1.95 -12.87
N THR A 10 25.84 -2.08 -11.89
CA THR A 10 27.22 -2.57 -12.12
C THR A 10 27.30 -4.08 -12.34
N ILE A 11 26.23 -4.81 -12.02
CA ILE A 11 26.12 -6.27 -12.19
C ILE A 11 25.49 -6.59 -13.54
N THR A 12 24.30 -6.05 -13.82
CA THR A 12 23.57 -6.36 -15.07
C THR A 12 23.98 -5.47 -16.24
N GLY A 13 24.57 -4.31 -15.97
CA GLY A 13 24.90 -3.31 -16.99
C GLY A 13 23.70 -2.54 -17.53
N ILE A 14 22.48 -2.79 -17.03
CA ILE A 14 21.23 -2.13 -17.47
C ILE A 14 21.03 -0.85 -16.64
N GLN A 15 20.53 0.23 -17.24
CA GLN A 15 20.11 1.40 -16.47
C GLN A 15 18.81 1.10 -15.75
N TYR A 16 18.64 1.59 -14.51
CA TYR A 16 17.43 1.27 -13.72
C TYR A 16 16.14 1.65 -14.45
N LYS A 17 16.09 2.78 -15.17
CA LYS A 17 14.96 3.18 -16.03
C LYS A 17 14.62 2.20 -17.18
N ASP A 18 15.51 1.27 -17.50
CA ASP A 18 15.35 0.27 -18.57
C ASP A 18 15.31 -1.17 -18.01
N ASP A 19 15.34 -1.36 -16.68
CA ASP A 19 15.41 -2.69 -16.04
C ASP A 19 14.02 -3.19 -15.63
N PRO A 20 13.41 -4.17 -16.34
CA PRO A 20 12.06 -4.64 -16.07
C PRO A 20 11.91 -5.40 -14.74
N THR A 21 13.00 -5.61 -14.00
CA THR A 21 12.94 -6.11 -12.63
C THR A 21 12.26 -5.11 -11.69
N ILE A 22 12.36 -3.82 -12.00
CA ILE A 22 11.68 -2.76 -11.26
C ILE A 22 10.23 -2.72 -11.72
N MET A 23 9.28 -2.82 -10.80
CA MET A 23 7.86 -2.70 -11.14
C MET A 23 7.43 -1.23 -11.21
N ALA A 24 7.79 -0.46 -10.19
CA ALA A 24 7.33 0.89 -10.00
C ALA A 24 8.33 1.75 -9.22
N TRP A 25 8.22 3.06 -9.40
CA TRP A 25 8.81 4.06 -8.51
C TRP A 25 7.75 4.57 -7.53
N GLU A 26 8.19 4.84 -6.30
CA GLU A 26 7.41 5.53 -5.27
C GLU A 26 7.99 6.94 -5.10
N LEU A 27 7.14 7.97 -5.09
CA LEU A 27 7.61 9.34 -4.90
C LEU A 27 8.13 9.57 -3.48
N MET A 28 7.37 9.16 -2.46
CA MET A 28 7.72 9.34 -1.05
C MET A 28 6.89 8.42 -0.15
N ASN A 29 7.55 7.71 0.76
CA ASN A 29 6.86 6.92 1.77
C ASN A 29 6.08 7.81 2.77
N GLU A 30 4.80 7.52 2.97
CA GLU A 30 3.89 8.13 3.94
C GLU A 30 4.01 9.67 4.04
N PRO A 31 3.82 10.41 2.93
CA PRO A 31 4.00 11.85 2.94
C PRO A 31 2.91 12.48 3.81
N ARG A 32 3.31 13.35 4.74
CA ARG A 32 2.39 14.10 5.61
C ARG A 32 2.68 15.59 5.55
N PHE A 33 1.64 16.39 5.33
CA PHE A 33 1.71 17.84 5.19
C PHE A 33 0.70 18.58 6.08
N ILE A 34 0.88 18.39 7.40
CA ILE A 34 -0.06 18.83 8.46
C ILE A 34 -0.22 20.37 8.55
N ARG A 35 0.72 21.15 7.98
CA ARG A 35 0.73 22.63 8.12
C ARG A 35 -0.05 23.38 7.03
N SER A 36 -0.46 22.72 5.95
CA SER A 36 -1.31 23.36 4.93
C SER A 36 -2.74 22.92 5.12
N SER A 37 -3.62 23.89 5.33
CA SER A 37 -5.05 23.67 5.53
C SER A 37 -5.79 23.28 4.25
N ASN A 38 -5.16 23.40 3.07
CA ASN A 38 -5.88 23.32 1.79
C ASN A 38 -5.42 22.17 0.88
N GLY A 39 -4.35 21.43 1.21
CA GLY A 39 -3.85 20.31 0.38
C GLY A 39 -3.18 20.72 -0.95
N ASP A 40 -3.40 21.95 -1.43
CA ASP A 40 -2.94 22.45 -2.74
C ASP A 40 -1.42 22.34 -2.98
N ILE A 41 -0.62 22.60 -1.94
CA ILE A 41 0.85 22.56 -2.05
C ILE A 41 1.33 21.13 -2.34
N PHE A 42 0.77 20.15 -1.65
CA PHE A 42 1.17 18.76 -1.84
C PHE A 42 0.67 18.23 -3.19
N GLN A 43 -0.53 18.62 -3.60
CA GLN A 43 -1.05 18.32 -4.93
C GLN A 43 -0.15 18.87 -6.05
N ALA A 44 0.30 20.13 -5.93
CA ALA A 44 1.21 20.74 -6.89
C ALA A 44 2.58 20.04 -6.91
N TRP A 45 3.10 19.66 -5.74
CA TRP A 45 4.34 18.90 -5.64
C TRP A 45 4.24 17.52 -6.34
N ILE A 46 3.13 16.80 -6.19
CA ILE A 46 2.91 15.53 -6.90
C ILE A 46 2.91 15.76 -8.41
N GLN A 47 2.18 16.79 -8.90
CA GLN A 47 2.13 17.10 -10.33
C GLN A 47 3.51 17.40 -10.91
N GLU A 48 4.31 18.21 -10.20
CA GLU A 48 5.68 18.53 -10.60
C GLU A 48 6.58 17.29 -10.62
N MET A 49 6.62 16.55 -9.51
CA MET A 49 7.55 15.42 -9.35
C MET A 49 7.17 14.23 -10.23
N ALA A 50 5.87 13.94 -10.39
CA ALA A 50 5.41 12.86 -11.26
C ALA A 50 5.74 13.15 -12.73
N SER A 51 5.50 14.38 -13.18
CA SER A 51 5.91 14.84 -14.52
C SER A 51 7.42 14.73 -14.71
N TYR A 52 8.20 15.13 -13.70
CA TYR A 52 9.67 15.05 -13.76
C TYR A 52 10.16 13.60 -13.86
N VAL A 53 9.62 12.68 -13.05
CA VAL A 53 9.98 11.25 -13.11
C VAL A 53 9.67 10.67 -14.48
N LYS A 54 8.43 10.86 -14.97
CA LYS A 54 7.99 10.36 -16.27
C LYS A 54 8.75 10.97 -17.45
N SER A 55 9.31 12.18 -17.30
CA SER A 55 10.19 12.77 -18.32
C SER A 55 11.53 12.05 -18.49
N ILE A 56 12.00 11.34 -17.44
CA ILE A 56 13.26 10.60 -17.43
C ILE A 56 13.03 9.11 -17.71
N ASP A 57 11.98 8.55 -17.12
CA ASP A 57 11.59 7.15 -17.19
C ASP A 57 10.09 7.04 -17.54
N GLY A 58 9.81 6.73 -18.81
CA GLY A 58 8.48 6.45 -19.31
C GLY A 58 8.11 4.96 -19.32
N ASN A 59 9.00 4.08 -18.85
CA ASN A 59 8.83 2.62 -18.91
C ASN A 59 8.14 2.09 -17.64
N HIS A 60 8.55 2.56 -16.47
CA HIS A 60 8.07 2.04 -15.19
C HIS A 60 6.79 2.70 -14.69
N LEU A 61 6.04 1.96 -13.88
CA LEU A 61 4.90 2.51 -13.16
C LEU A 61 5.37 3.52 -12.10
N LEU A 62 4.48 4.42 -11.72
CA LEU A 62 4.71 5.43 -10.70
C LEU A 62 3.52 5.52 -9.77
N GLU A 63 3.79 5.54 -8.47
CA GLU A 63 2.79 5.85 -7.46
C GLU A 63 3.35 6.88 -6.45
N VAL A 64 2.50 7.36 -5.55
CA VAL A 64 2.85 8.50 -4.67
C VAL A 64 3.49 8.07 -3.35
N GLY A 65 3.06 6.94 -2.78
CA GLY A 65 3.42 6.41 -1.45
C GLY A 65 2.41 6.79 -0.37
N LEU A 66 1.12 6.90 -0.72
CA LEU A 66 0.10 7.38 0.21
C LEU A 66 -0.33 6.31 1.21
N GLU A 67 -0.49 6.74 2.46
CA GLU A 67 -1.19 5.94 3.47
C GLU A 67 -2.69 5.77 3.14
N GLY A 68 -3.27 6.70 2.38
CA GLY A 68 -4.68 6.68 1.95
C GLY A 68 -5.61 7.72 2.59
N PHE A 69 -5.11 8.71 3.34
CA PHE A 69 -6.01 9.66 4.00
C PHE A 69 -6.85 10.47 2.99
N TYR A 70 -8.15 10.63 3.28
CA TYR A 70 -9.01 11.55 2.55
C TYR A 70 -8.80 12.99 3.05
N GLY A 71 -8.81 13.94 2.11
CA GLY A 71 -8.54 15.35 2.33
C GLY A 71 -9.70 16.25 1.89
N ASP A 72 -9.40 17.51 1.59
CA ASP A 72 -10.39 18.55 1.25
C ASP A 72 -11.01 18.41 -0.14
N CYS A 73 -10.47 17.56 -1.00
CA CYS A 73 -11.08 17.23 -2.28
C CYS A 73 -12.22 16.21 -2.12
N SER A 74 -12.29 15.51 -0.97
CA SER A 74 -13.45 14.68 -0.60
C SER A 74 -13.82 14.86 0.89
N PRO A 75 -14.30 16.05 1.29
CA PRO A 75 -14.55 16.40 2.70
C PRO A 75 -15.51 15.42 3.40
N GLU A 76 -16.51 14.91 2.68
CA GLU A 76 -17.49 13.96 3.20
C GLU A 76 -16.88 12.60 3.53
N LYS A 77 -15.74 12.25 2.92
CA LYS A 77 -15.01 11.02 3.15
C LYS A 77 -13.96 11.13 4.25
N LYS A 78 -13.63 12.34 4.72
CA LYS A 78 -12.75 12.53 5.90
C LYS A 78 -13.22 11.75 7.13
N ARG A 79 -14.52 11.48 7.26
CA ARG A 79 -15.09 10.62 8.32
C ARG A 79 -14.62 9.16 8.29
N LEU A 80 -14.05 8.71 7.17
CA LEU A 80 -13.48 7.37 7.00
C LEU A 80 -12.04 7.28 7.51
N ASN A 81 -11.37 8.42 7.72
CA ASN A 81 -10.05 8.48 8.33
C ASN A 81 -10.10 8.01 9.80
N PRO A 82 -8.96 7.61 10.39
CA PRO A 82 -8.87 7.15 11.79
C PRO A 82 -9.10 8.25 12.86
N GLY A 83 -9.74 9.36 12.51
CA GLY A 83 -10.04 10.49 13.41
C GLY A 83 -9.09 11.69 13.26
N PHE A 84 -8.14 11.62 12.33
CA PHE A 84 -7.23 12.70 11.98
C PHE A 84 -6.98 12.74 10.47
N GLY A 85 -6.43 13.85 9.98
CA GLY A 85 -5.97 14.00 8.60
C GLY A 85 -4.48 14.33 8.58
N VAL A 86 -3.81 14.04 7.47
CA VAL A 86 -2.36 14.22 7.33
C VAL A 86 -1.97 15.21 6.23
N GLY A 87 -2.93 15.95 5.66
CA GLY A 87 -2.67 16.94 4.60
C GLY A 87 -2.55 16.37 3.20
N THR A 88 -2.81 15.07 3.03
CA THR A 88 -2.95 14.39 1.73
C THR A 88 -4.42 14.17 1.40
N ASP A 89 -4.71 13.84 0.15
CA ASP A 89 -6.04 13.49 -0.33
C ASP A 89 -5.97 12.32 -1.31
N PHE A 90 -6.44 11.14 -0.88
CA PHE A 90 -6.40 9.92 -1.67
C PHE A 90 -6.98 10.06 -3.08
N ILE A 91 -8.06 10.82 -3.28
CA ILE A 91 -8.70 10.94 -4.59
C ILE A 91 -7.92 11.91 -5.47
N CYS A 92 -7.78 13.17 -5.04
CA CYS A 92 -7.17 14.18 -5.89
C CYS A 92 -5.69 13.89 -6.18
N ASN A 93 -4.94 13.39 -5.20
CA ASN A 93 -3.52 13.05 -5.39
C ASN A 93 -3.35 11.94 -6.43
N ASN A 94 -4.22 10.93 -6.42
CA ASN A 94 -4.17 9.84 -7.40
C ASN A 94 -4.85 10.17 -8.74
N LEU A 95 -5.54 11.30 -8.89
CA LEU A 95 -6.04 11.77 -10.19
C LEU A 95 -4.96 12.41 -11.07
N VAL A 96 -3.76 12.66 -10.55
CA VAL A 96 -2.62 13.10 -11.37
C VAL A 96 -2.36 12.06 -12.47
N LYS A 97 -2.27 12.51 -13.72
CA LYS A 97 -2.22 11.65 -14.91
C LYS A 97 -1.01 10.70 -14.89
N GLU A 98 0.12 11.17 -14.40
CA GLU A 98 1.40 10.47 -14.36
C GLU A 98 1.49 9.40 -13.27
N ILE A 99 0.54 9.37 -12.32
CA ILE A 99 0.42 8.31 -11.32
C ILE A 99 -0.35 7.15 -11.94
N ASP A 100 0.19 5.94 -11.91
CA ASP A 100 -0.39 4.78 -12.61
C ASP A 100 -1.28 3.92 -11.71
N PHE A 101 -1.03 3.90 -10.41
CA PHE A 101 -1.83 3.16 -9.43
C PHE A 101 -1.83 3.85 -8.06
N ALA A 102 -2.82 3.51 -7.25
CA ALA A 102 -3.01 4.06 -5.92
C ALA A 102 -2.50 3.10 -4.85
N THR A 103 -2.09 3.66 -3.71
CA THR A 103 -1.65 2.92 -2.53
C THR A 103 -2.46 3.28 -1.30
N ILE A 104 -2.62 2.31 -0.40
CA ILE A 104 -3.08 2.52 0.97
C ILE A 104 -2.23 1.71 1.95
N HIS A 105 -2.09 2.23 3.17
CA HIS A 105 -1.43 1.56 4.28
C HIS A 105 -2.48 1.15 5.33
N ILE A 106 -2.12 0.23 6.24
CA ILE A 106 -3.03 -0.29 7.27
C ILE A 106 -2.27 -0.59 8.58
N TYR A 107 -2.44 0.30 9.57
CA TYR A 107 -1.87 0.15 10.92
C TYR A 107 -2.89 0.43 12.04
N PRO A 108 -3.86 -0.48 12.27
CA PRO A 108 -4.96 -0.26 13.21
C PRO A 108 -4.49 -0.09 14.66
N ASP A 109 -3.38 -0.70 15.05
CA ASP A 109 -2.78 -0.57 16.38
C ASP A 109 -2.10 0.79 16.59
N GLN A 110 -1.57 1.41 15.53
CA GLN A 110 -1.03 2.77 15.60
C GLN A 110 -2.11 3.84 15.51
N TRP A 111 -3.07 3.65 14.60
CA TRP A 111 -4.10 4.64 14.29
C TRP A 111 -5.24 4.64 15.30
N LEU A 112 -5.55 3.47 15.90
CA LEU A 112 -6.63 3.30 16.85
C LEU A 112 -6.13 2.59 18.13
N PRO A 113 -5.12 3.14 18.84
CA PRO A 113 -4.42 2.45 19.93
C PRO A 113 -5.31 2.16 21.15
N PHE A 114 -6.37 2.94 21.34
CA PHE A 114 -7.33 2.80 22.44
C PHE A 114 -8.60 2.04 22.04
N SER A 115 -8.68 1.52 20.81
CA SER A 115 -9.84 0.78 20.33
C SER A 115 -9.68 -0.72 20.52
N GLY A 116 -10.74 -1.39 20.99
CA GLY A 116 -10.79 -2.85 21.00
C GLY A 116 -10.91 -3.45 19.58
N ALA A 117 -10.59 -4.73 19.46
CA ALA A 117 -10.56 -5.45 18.17
C ALA A 117 -11.86 -5.31 17.33
N PRO A 118 -13.08 -5.32 17.89
CA PRO A 118 -14.29 -5.11 17.08
C PRO A 118 -14.34 -3.75 16.37
N LYS A 119 -13.93 -2.67 17.06
CA LYS A 119 -13.91 -1.32 16.47
C LYS A 119 -12.81 -1.18 15.41
N GLN A 120 -11.62 -1.73 15.67
CA GLN A 120 -10.53 -1.78 14.70
C GLN A 120 -10.96 -2.55 13.44
N ASN A 121 -11.53 -3.74 13.59
CA ASN A 121 -12.01 -4.54 12.46
C ASN A 121 -13.10 -3.82 11.64
N ALA A 122 -14.03 -3.13 12.30
CA ALA A 122 -15.07 -2.36 11.62
C ALA A 122 -14.48 -1.18 10.85
N PHE A 123 -13.48 -0.51 11.41
CA PHE A 123 -12.71 0.53 10.71
C PHE A 123 -12.01 -0.03 9.47
N LEU A 124 -11.24 -1.11 9.62
CA LEU A 124 -10.49 -1.73 8.51
C LEU A 124 -11.38 -2.12 7.34
N ARG A 125 -12.56 -2.70 7.62
CA ARG A 125 -13.52 -3.07 6.58
C ARG A 125 -14.00 -1.85 5.80
N ARG A 126 -14.36 -0.76 6.49
CA ARG A 126 -14.79 0.48 5.83
C ARG A 126 -13.64 1.15 5.07
N TRP A 127 -12.44 1.13 5.66
CA TRP A 127 -11.23 1.68 5.06
C TRP A 127 -10.93 1.00 3.73
N ILE A 128 -10.72 -0.32 3.73
CA ILE A 128 -10.39 -1.07 2.51
C ILE A 128 -11.51 -0.95 1.48
N GLN A 129 -12.77 -1.11 1.89
CA GLN A 129 -13.92 -1.04 0.98
C GLN A 129 -14.02 0.31 0.27
N ALA A 130 -13.88 1.42 1.00
CA ALA A 130 -14.00 2.75 0.42
C ALA A 130 -12.88 3.02 -0.59
N HIS A 131 -11.64 2.66 -0.26
CA HIS A 131 -10.50 2.86 -1.15
C HIS A 131 -10.59 2.01 -2.41
N VAL A 132 -10.99 0.74 -2.30
CA VAL A 132 -11.25 -0.11 -3.48
C VAL A 132 -12.31 0.52 -4.37
N GLN A 133 -13.43 0.98 -3.78
CA GLN A 133 -14.51 1.60 -4.54
C GLN A 133 -14.09 2.90 -5.22
N ASP A 134 -13.28 3.72 -4.57
CA ASP A 134 -12.81 4.98 -5.13
C ASP A 134 -11.75 4.78 -6.21
N SER A 135 -10.83 3.84 -6.00
CA SER A 135 -9.89 3.39 -7.02
C SER A 135 -10.60 2.88 -8.27
N GLU A 136 -11.67 2.09 -8.09
CA GLU A 136 -12.44 1.51 -9.19
C GLU A 136 -13.33 2.53 -9.91
N LYS A 137 -14.09 3.34 -9.17
CA LYS A 137 -15.20 4.13 -9.73
C LYS A 137 -14.89 5.61 -9.95
N VAL A 138 -13.89 6.15 -9.24
CA VAL A 138 -13.58 7.58 -9.27
C VAL A 138 -12.23 7.81 -9.92
N ILE A 139 -11.20 7.12 -9.44
CA ILE A 139 -9.82 7.29 -9.89
C ILE A 139 -9.57 6.50 -11.18
N GLY A 140 -10.19 5.32 -11.32
CA GLY A 140 -10.01 4.43 -12.47
C GLY A 140 -8.63 3.81 -12.55
N LYS A 141 -7.98 3.57 -11.40
CA LYS A 141 -6.61 3.03 -11.31
C LYS A 141 -6.55 1.86 -10.33
N PRO A 142 -5.64 0.89 -10.52
CA PRO A 142 -5.43 -0.21 -9.58
C PRO A 142 -5.12 0.31 -8.17
N LEU A 143 -5.44 -0.50 -7.16
CA LEU A 143 -5.15 -0.24 -5.75
C LEU A 143 -4.24 -1.34 -5.20
N LEU A 144 -3.11 -0.94 -4.63
CA LEU A 144 -2.24 -1.80 -3.85
C LEU A 144 -2.36 -1.46 -2.36
N VAL A 145 -2.55 -2.48 -1.51
CA VAL A 145 -2.30 -2.31 -0.07
C VAL A 145 -0.79 -2.39 0.15
N ALA A 146 -0.10 -1.26 0.05
CA ALA A 146 1.37 -1.20 0.01
C ALA A 146 2.03 -1.47 1.37
N GLU A 147 1.29 -1.24 2.46
CA GLU A 147 1.72 -1.67 3.79
C GLU A 147 0.54 -2.15 4.62
N PHE A 148 0.72 -3.26 5.32
CA PHE A 148 -0.16 -3.61 6.44
C PHE A 148 0.57 -4.46 7.47
N GLY A 149 0.26 -4.23 8.74
CA GLY A 149 0.93 -4.94 9.82
C GLY A 149 0.17 -4.83 11.13
N LEU A 150 0.51 -5.71 12.08
CA LEU A 150 0.08 -5.60 13.46
C LEU A 150 1.26 -5.92 14.36
N ARG A 151 1.62 -4.98 15.25
CA ARG A 151 2.77 -5.15 16.12
C ARG A 151 2.55 -6.32 17.08
N LYS A 152 3.60 -7.11 17.30
CA LYS A 152 3.63 -8.15 18.32
C LYS A 152 3.37 -7.53 19.70
N SER A 153 2.37 -8.04 20.40
CA SER A 153 2.12 -7.62 21.78
C SER A 153 3.25 -8.12 22.68
N ARG A 154 3.80 -7.22 23.51
CA ARG A 154 4.74 -7.58 24.58
C ARG A 154 4.13 -8.54 25.62
N PHE A 155 2.81 -8.64 25.69
CA PHE A 155 2.08 -9.35 26.73
C PHE A 155 1.51 -10.72 26.29
N ARG A 156 2.23 -11.47 25.44
CA ARG A 156 1.95 -12.90 25.12
C ARG A 156 0.58 -13.20 24.48
N PHE A 157 0.18 -12.46 23.45
CA PHE A 157 -0.82 -13.00 22.51
C PHE A 157 -0.08 -13.70 21.38
N GLY A 158 -0.55 -14.90 21.00
CA GLY A 158 -0.02 -15.64 19.86
C GLY A 158 -0.25 -14.90 18.54
N PRO A 159 0.14 -15.51 17.41
CA PRO A 159 0.04 -14.87 16.10
C PRO A 159 -1.42 -14.64 15.65
N GLU A 160 -2.43 -15.05 16.42
CA GLU A 160 -3.82 -15.11 15.95
C GLU A 160 -4.38 -13.74 15.57
N LYS A 161 -3.98 -12.67 16.27
CA LYS A 161 -4.42 -11.30 15.93
C LYS A 161 -3.82 -10.84 14.60
N ARG A 162 -2.53 -11.07 14.39
CA ARG A 162 -1.82 -10.76 13.14
C ARG A 162 -2.39 -11.59 12.00
N ASP A 163 -2.55 -12.89 12.20
CA ASP A 163 -3.10 -13.81 11.21
C ASP A 163 -4.55 -13.44 10.81
N ARG A 164 -5.35 -12.91 11.75
CA ARG A 164 -6.70 -12.38 11.41
C ARG A 164 -6.63 -11.14 10.54
N LEU A 165 -5.73 -10.19 10.82
CA LEU A 165 -5.52 -9.02 9.97
C LEU A 165 -5.09 -9.44 8.57
N TYR A 166 -4.11 -10.34 8.46
CA TYR A 166 -3.57 -10.79 7.17
C TYR A 166 -4.67 -11.46 6.34
N ARG A 167 -5.45 -12.37 6.93
CA ARG A 167 -6.60 -12.98 6.24
C ARG A 167 -7.63 -11.94 5.80
N LEU A 168 -7.92 -10.94 6.62
CA LEU A 168 -8.88 -9.89 6.28
C LEU A 168 -8.40 -9.10 5.05
N VAL A 169 -7.18 -8.57 5.06
CA VAL A 169 -6.62 -7.80 3.95
C VAL A 169 -6.56 -8.64 2.68
N TYR A 170 -6.00 -9.85 2.77
CA TYR A 170 -5.87 -10.74 1.62
C TYR A 170 -7.22 -11.21 1.05
N SER A 171 -8.24 -11.43 1.88
CA SER A 171 -9.58 -11.75 1.39
C SER A 171 -10.17 -10.62 0.55
N TRP A 172 -10.02 -9.36 0.98
CA TRP A 172 -10.50 -8.22 0.21
C TRP A 172 -9.75 -8.03 -1.10
N VAL A 173 -8.43 -8.17 -1.08
CA VAL A 173 -7.60 -8.12 -2.30
C VAL A 173 -8.03 -9.23 -3.26
N TYR A 174 -8.15 -10.47 -2.78
CA TYR A 174 -8.54 -11.60 -3.61
C TYR A 174 -9.96 -11.44 -4.18
N ASP A 175 -10.93 -11.05 -3.37
CA ASP A 175 -12.32 -10.89 -3.79
C ASP A 175 -12.46 -9.76 -4.81
N SER A 176 -11.73 -8.65 -4.63
CA SER A 176 -11.67 -7.56 -5.61
C SER A 176 -11.04 -8.02 -6.92
N ALA A 177 -9.84 -8.62 -6.88
CA ALA A 177 -9.16 -9.13 -8.08
C ALA A 177 -10.01 -10.17 -8.83
N ARG A 178 -10.62 -11.11 -8.10
CA ARG A 178 -11.47 -12.17 -8.67
C ARG A 178 -12.71 -11.62 -9.37
N SER A 179 -13.23 -10.49 -8.91
CA SER A 179 -14.40 -9.83 -9.51
C SER A 179 -14.05 -8.80 -10.60
N GLY A 180 -12.76 -8.65 -10.93
CA GLY A 180 -12.28 -7.64 -11.88
C GLY A 180 -12.28 -6.22 -11.31
N GLY A 181 -12.32 -6.06 -9.99
CA GLY A 181 -12.24 -4.77 -9.30
C GLY A 181 -10.79 -4.25 -9.19
N ALA A 182 -10.64 -3.08 -8.57
CA ALA A 182 -9.35 -2.38 -8.53
C ALA A 182 -8.29 -2.98 -7.59
N GLY A 183 -8.65 -3.83 -6.62
CA GLY A 183 -7.71 -4.41 -5.66
C GLY A 183 -6.72 -5.36 -6.33
N ALA A 184 -5.46 -4.92 -6.45
CA ALA A 184 -4.44 -5.59 -7.26
C ALA A 184 -3.40 -6.39 -6.44
N GLY A 185 -3.29 -6.13 -5.14
CA GLY A 185 -2.32 -6.82 -4.30
C GLY A 185 -2.26 -6.31 -2.86
N GLY A 186 -1.40 -6.94 -2.06
CA GLY A 186 -1.08 -6.47 -0.72
C GLY A 186 0.33 -6.88 -0.31
N LEU A 187 1.07 -5.94 0.26
CA LEU A 187 2.43 -6.09 0.77
C LEU A 187 2.40 -5.90 2.29
N PHE A 188 2.82 -6.92 3.04
CA PHE A 188 2.84 -6.82 4.49
C PHE A 188 4.14 -6.15 4.96
N TRP A 189 4.04 -5.38 6.04
CA TRP A 189 5.19 -4.84 6.74
C TRP A 189 5.52 -5.70 7.96
N GLN A 190 6.72 -6.25 8.11
CA GLN A 190 7.79 -6.38 7.11
C GLN A 190 8.39 -7.79 7.16
N LEU A 191 9.02 -8.22 6.07
CA LEU A 191 9.77 -9.47 6.03
C LEU A 191 11.16 -9.24 6.61
N LEU A 192 11.54 -10.05 7.62
CA LEU A 192 12.93 -10.18 8.04
C LEU A 192 13.41 -11.62 7.83
N VAL A 193 14.72 -11.78 7.72
CA VAL A 193 15.39 -13.09 7.71
C VAL A 193 16.17 -13.30 9.01
N PRO A 194 16.47 -14.55 9.41
CA PRO A 194 17.26 -14.84 10.60
C PRO A 194 18.60 -14.08 10.62
N GLY A 195 18.98 -13.56 11.78
CA GLY A 195 20.22 -12.79 11.97
C GLY A 195 20.09 -11.27 11.84
N LEU A 196 18.90 -10.75 11.54
CA LEU A 196 18.60 -9.31 11.46
C LEU A 196 17.85 -8.80 12.70
N ASP A 197 18.09 -9.37 13.88
CA ASP A 197 17.36 -9.07 15.11
C ASP A 197 17.41 -7.59 15.52
N GLY A 198 18.48 -6.89 15.16
CA GLY A 198 18.63 -5.45 15.42
C GLY A 198 17.68 -4.56 14.62
N LEU A 199 17.00 -5.09 13.60
CA LEU A 199 16.05 -4.36 12.76
C LEU A 199 14.59 -4.65 13.13
N ARG A 200 14.32 -5.45 14.17
CA ARG A 200 12.97 -5.77 14.63
C ARG A 200 12.27 -4.51 15.16
N ASP A 201 11.15 -4.11 14.56
CA ASP A 201 10.27 -3.02 15.01
C ASP A 201 9.01 -3.54 15.74
N GLY A 202 8.83 -4.86 15.75
CA GLY A 202 7.69 -5.58 16.31
C GLY A 202 6.67 -5.99 15.25
N TYR A 203 6.78 -5.56 13.99
CA TYR A 203 5.94 -5.99 12.89
C TYR A 203 6.53 -7.16 12.11
N GLU A 204 7.82 -7.46 12.34
CA GLU A 204 8.53 -8.43 11.54
C GLU A 204 7.86 -9.81 11.47
N VAL A 205 7.80 -10.33 10.26
CA VAL A 205 7.50 -11.72 9.96
C VAL A 205 8.80 -12.36 9.49
N ILE A 206 9.30 -13.30 10.27
CA ILE A 206 10.36 -14.22 9.86
C ILE A 206 9.65 -15.54 9.58
N PHE A 207 9.67 -16.02 8.33
CA PHE A 207 8.81 -17.14 7.92
C PHE A 207 9.10 -18.42 8.70
N GLU A 208 10.37 -18.66 9.02
CA GLU A 208 10.84 -19.78 9.83
C GLU A 208 10.33 -19.71 11.29
N GLU A 209 10.13 -18.50 11.83
CA GLU A 209 9.62 -18.28 13.19
C GLU A 209 8.10 -18.08 13.24
N SER A 210 7.45 -17.87 12.09
CA SER A 210 6.03 -17.51 11.99
C SER A 210 5.27 -18.39 10.97
N PRO A 211 5.27 -19.73 11.14
CA PRO A 211 4.74 -20.65 10.12
C PRO A 211 3.25 -20.45 9.83
N SER A 212 2.44 -20.02 10.81
CA SER A 212 1.01 -19.74 10.58
C SER A 212 0.81 -18.54 9.67
N THR A 213 1.54 -17.46 9.92
CA THR A 213 1.51 -16.24 9.10
C THR A 213 2.11 -16.52 7.71
N ALA A 214 3.22 -17.25 7.62
CA ALA A 214 3.83 -17.66 6.36
C ALA A 214 2.87 -18.49 5.49
N SER A 215 2.12 -19.42 6.09
CA SER A 215 1.11 -20.21 5.37
C SER A 215 -0.01 -19.35 4.79
N ILE A 216 -0.42 -18.27 5.48
CA ILE A 216 -1.43 -17.33 4.97
C ILE A 216 -0.89 -16.58 3.75
N VAL A 217 0.35 -16.09 3.82
CA VAL A 217 1.01 -15.41 2.69
C VAL A 217 1.12 -16.35 1.49
N TYR A 218 1.64 -17.57 1.70
CA TYR A 218 1.80 -18.57 0.64
C TYR A 218 0.46 -18.90 -0.06
N ARG A 219 -0.60 -19.15 0.74
CA ARG A 219 -1.93 -19.42 0.18
C ARG A 219 -2.49 -18.25 -0.62
N GLN A 220 -2.28 -17.02 -0.17
CA GLN A 220 -2.70 -15.84 -0.93
C GLN A 220 -2.01 -15.78 -2.30
N SER A 221 -0.69 -16.00 -2.32
CA SER A 221 0.09 -16.01 -3.57
C SER A 221 -0.40 -17.07 -4.55
N GLU A 222 -0.67 -18.29 -4.07
CA GLU A 222 -1.26 -19.38 -4.88
C GLU A 222 -2.64 -18.99 -5.44
N MET A 223 -3.51 -18.41 -4.61
CA MET A 223 -4.85 -18.01 -5.01
C MET A 223 -4.83 -16.92 -6.09
N LEU A 224 -4.01 -15.87 -5.93
CA LEU A 224 -3.88 -14.80 -6.93
C LEU A 224 -3.23 -15.30 -8.23
N SER A 225 -2.20 -16.15 -8.15
CA SER A 225 -1.59 -16.79 -9.34
C SER A 225 -2.60 -17.61 -10.14
N GLY A 226 -3.54 -18.27 -9.45
CA GLY A 226 -4.65 -18.98 -10.08
C GLY A 226 -5.65 -18.09 -10.83
N LEU A 227 -5.75 -16.80 -10.50
CA LEU A 227 -6.57 -15.85 -11.25
C LEU A 227 -5.91 -15.46 -12.57
N ASN A 228 -4.61 -15.15 -12.58
CA ASN A 228 -3.89 -14.72 -13.79
C ASN A 228 -4.00 -15.73 -14.94
N LYS A 229 -3.90 -17.03 -14.63
CA LYS A 229 -4.08 -18.12 -15.61
C LYS A 229 -5.45 -18.10 -16.31
N ARG A 230 -6.50 -17.57 -15.65
CA ARG A 230 -7.85 -17.46 -16.23
C ARG A 230 -7.99 -16.24 -17.16
N TRP A 231 -7.21 -15.19 -16.94
CA TRP A 231 -7.22 -13.99 -17.77
C TRP A 231 -6.34 -14.14 -19.01
N ASP A 232 -5.23 -14.88 -18.92
CA ASP A 232 -4.37 -15.19 -20.09
C ASP A 232 -5.01 -16.17 -21.09
N SER A 233 -6.11 -16.81 -20.70
CA SER A 233 -6.85 -17.80 -21.51
C SER A 233 -8.22 -17.30 -22.01
N ALA A 234 -8.55 -16.04 -21.75
CA ALA A 234 -9.78 -15.36 -22.20
C ALA A 234 -9.47 -14.35 -23.31
#